data_AF-A0A941ZQE2-F1
#
_entry.id   AF-A0A941ZQE2-F1
#
_cell.length_a   1.000
_cell.length_b   1.000
_cell.length_c   1.000
_cell.angle_alpha   90.00
_cell.angle_beta   90.00
_cell.angle_gamma   90.00
#
_symmetry.space_group_name_H-M   'P 1'
#
loop_
_entity.id
_entity.type
_entity.pdbx_description
1 polymer ?
#
loop_
_entity_poly.entity_id
_entity_poly.type
_entity_poly.pdbx_seq_one_letter_code
_entity_poly.pdbx_strand_id
1 'polypeptide(L)'
;MPVHNADIAALFDEIADRLEIQGANPFRIRAYRNAARTLGELPQEARALLEKGEDLTRLPGIGDDLAAKVREIVDTGHCSLLDRLRRELPPAVTELLQIPGLGPKRVKALYHDLEVQTVEQLYRAARDGR
;
A
#
# COMPACT_ATOMS: atom_id res chain seq x y z
N MET A 1 -9.70 -11.44 14.60
CA MET A 1 -8.41 -12.18 14.55
C MET A 1 -7.32 -11.20 14.95
N PRO A 2 -6.23 -11.63 15.62
CA PRO A 2 -5.11 -10.73 15.88
C PRO A 2 -4.50 -10.29 14.55
N VAL A 3 -4.18 -9.00 14.44
CA VAL A 3 -3.42 -8.45 13.30
C VAL A 3 -1.97 -8.88 13.46
N HIS A 4 -1.43 -9.54 12.44
CA HIS A 4 -0.04 -9.96 12.38
C HIS A 4 0.82 -8.93 11.63
N ASN A 5 2.13 -8.96 11.86
CA ASN A 5 3.11 -8.16 11.12
C ASN A 5 2.94 -8.25 9.60
N ALA A 6 2.65 -9.45 9.08
CA ALA A 6 2.39 -9.67 7.65
C ALA A 6 1.16 -8.90 7.15
N ASP A 7 0.11 -8.78 7.97
CA ASP A 7 -1.09 -8.02 7.62
C ASP A 7 -0.79 -6.53 7.55
N ILE A 8 -0.04 -6.00 8.53
CA ILE A 8 0.36 -4.58 8.56
C ILE A 8 1.26 -4.26 7.36
N ALA A 9 2.21 -5.15 7.06
CA ALA A 9 3.09 -5.03 5.91
C ALA A 9 2.30 -4.99 4.59
N ALA A 10 1.34 -5.90 4.41
CA ALA A 10 0.48 -5.94 3.23
C ALA A 10 -0.35 -4.64 3.07
N LEU A 11 -0.90 -4.11 4.17
CA LEU A 11 -1.63 -2.84 4.15
C LEU A 11 -0.72 -1.67 3.76
N PHE A 12 0.52 -1.64 4.25
CA PHE A 12 1.50 -0.60 3.92
C PHE A 12 1.95 -0.70 2.45
N ASP A 13 2.11 -1.90 1.92
CA ASP A 13 2.39 -2.11 0.50
C ASP A 13 1.23 -1.65 -0.38
N GLU A 14 -0.03 -1.93 -0.01
CA GLU A 14 -1.19 -1.43 -0.75
C GLU A 14 -1.25 0.11 -0.73
N ILE A 15 -0.93 0.75 0.41
CA ILE A 15 -0.82 2.21 0.48
C ILE A 15 0.24 2.70 -0.50
N ALA A 16 1.41 2.05 -0.56
CA ALA A 16 2.49 2.44 -1.44
C ALA A 16 2.12 2.28 -2.93
N ASP A 17 1.46 1.18 -3.30
CA ASP A 17 0.94 0.93 -4.66
C ASP A 17 0.01 2.06 -5.10
N ARG A 18 -0.96 2.40 -4.25
CA ARG A 18 -1.97 3.42 -4.55
C ARG A 18 -1.36 4.81 -4.66
N LEU A 19 -0.46 5.17 -3.75
CA LEU A 19 0.29 6.43 -3.82
C LEU A 19 1.15 6.52 -5.08
N GLU A 20 1.75 5.41 -5.51
CA GLU A 20 2.54 5.36 -6.74
C GLU A 20 1.67 5.62 -7.98
N ILE A 21 0.48 5.00 -8.05
CA ILE A 21 -0.48 5.23 -9.13
C ILE A 21 -0.97 6.68 -9.17
N GLN A 22 -1.25 7.28 -8.01
CA GLN A 22 -1.63 8.69 -7.92
C GLN A 22 -0.48 9.66 -8.27
N GLY A 23 0.75 9.16 -8.41
CA GLY A 23 1.92 10.00 -8.65
C GLY A 23 2.28 10.87 -7.43
N ALA A 24 1.99 10.37 -6.23
CA ALA A 24 2.38 11.04 -4.99
C ALA A 24 3.90 11.14 -4.84
N ASN A 25 4.34 11.84 -3.79
CA ASN A 25 5.75 12.08 -3.53
C ASN A 25 6.57 10.76 -3.44
N PRO A 26 7.66 10.60 -4.22
CA PRO A 26 8.49 9.38 -4.22
C PRO A 26 9.10 9.03 -2.86
N PHE A 27 9.41 10.03 -2.02
CA PHE A 27 9.91 9.78 -0.66
C PHE A 27 8.84 9.13 0.21
N ARG A 28 7.59 9.58 0.09
CA ARG A 28 6.46 9.02 0.84
C ARG A 28 6.17 7.58 0.41
N ILE A 29 6.18 7.30 -0.89
CA ILE A 29 6.02 5.93 -1.42
C ILE A 29 7.11 5.02 -0.86
N ARG A 30 8.39 5.45 -0.94
CA ARG A 30 9.52 4.67 -0.40
C ARG A 30 9.42 4.45 1.11
N ALA A 31 8.90 5.43 1.86
CA ALA A 31 8.72 5.29 3.30
C ALA A 31 7.75 4.16 3.64
N TYR A 32 6.59 4.08 2.98
CA TYR A 32 5.65 2.97 3.18
C TYR A 32 6.23 1.62 2.76
N ARG A 33 6.94 1.54 1.63
CA ARG A 33 7.63 0.30 1.20
C ARG A 33 8.69 -0.17 2.19
N ASN A 34 9.48 0.75 2.72
CA ASN A 34 10.51 0.42 3.69
C ASN A 34 9.88 -0.05 5.00
N ALA A 35 8.83 0.63 5.47
CA ALA A 35 8.12 0.21 6.66
C ALA A 35 7.42 -1.15 6.49
N ALA A 36 6.81 -1.42 5.33
CA ALA A 36 6.25 -2.74 5.02
C ALA A 36 7.30 -3.84 5.16
N ARG A 37 8.48 -3.64 4.56
CA ARG A 37 9.61 -4.58 4.68
C ARG A 37 10.07 -4.74 6.13
N THR A 38 10.32 -3.63 6.83
CA THR A 38 10.76 -3.65 8.24
C THR A 38 9.77 -4.40 9.12
N LEU A 39 8.45 -4.19 8.91
CA LEU A 39 7.40 -4.88 9.67
C LEU A 39 7.33 -6.37 9.30
N GLY A 40 7.41 -6.72 8.02
CA GLY A 40 7.37 -8.11 7.56
C GLY A 40 8.57 -8.96 8.02
N GLU A 41 9.74 -8.34 8.18
CA GLU A 41 10.96 -8.97 8.67
C GLU A 41 11.10 -8.92 10.21
N LEU A 42 10.17 -8.24 10.89
CA LEU A 42 10.25 -8.02 12.33
C LEU A 42 10.05 -9.35 13.10
N PRO A 43 11.00 -9.78 13.94
CA PRO A 43 10.92 -11.08 14.64
C PRO A 43 9.80 -11.15 15.68
N GLN A 44 9.41 -10.00 16.23
CA GLN A 44 8.37 -9.87 17.24
C GLN A 44 7.17 -9.13 16.63
N GLU A 45 5.96 -9.54 17.00
CA GLU A 45 4.74 -8.86 16.57
C GLU A 45 4.74 -7.39 17.04
N ALA A 46 4.45 -6.47 16.12
CA ALA A 46 4.35 -5.03 16.39
C ALA A 46 3.33 -4.74 17.50
N ARG A 47 2.26 -5.55 17.56
CA ARG A 47 1.30 -5.54 18.67
C ARG A 47 1.95 -5.78 20.03
N ALA A 48 2.80 -6.80 20.13
CA ALA A 48 3.46 -7.13 21.38
C ALA A 48 4.46 -6.04 21.81
N LEU A 49 5.09 -5.35 20.85
CA LEU A 49 5.94 -4.19 21.14
C LEU A 49 5.09 -3.02 21.67
N LEU A 50 3.95 -2.73 21.04
CA LEU A 50 3.02 -1.68 21.48
C LEU A 50 2.45 -1.95 22.87
N GLU A 51 2.05 -3.20 23.16
CA GLU A 51 1.53 -3.61 24.47
C GLU A 51 2.59 -3.46 25.59
N LYS A 52 3.89 -3.61 25.26
CA LYS A 52 5.01 -3.36 26.17
C LYS A 52 5.36 -1.87 26.32
N GLY A 53 4.69 -0.98 25.58
CA GLY A 53 4.99 0.45 25.55
C GLY A 53 6.28 0.78 24.78
N GLU A 54 6.74 -0.11 23.90
CA GLU A 54 7.92 0.15 23.07
C GLU A 54 7.64 1.18 21.97
N ASP A 55 8.67 1.96 21.68
CA ASP A 55 8.60 2.98 20.65
C ASP A 55 8.96 2.40 19.27
N LEU A 56 7.95 2.27 18.42
CA LEU A 56 8.11 1.77 17.05
C LEU A 56 8.95 2.69 16.15
N THR A 57 9.14 3.95 16.52
CA THR A 57 10.00 4.88 15.73
C THR A 57 11.48 4.49 15.77
N ARG A 58 11.85 3.62 16.70
CA ARG A 58 13.19 3.02 16.78
C ARG A 58 13.46 2.00 15.68
N LEU A 59 12.41 1.53 15.00
CA LEU A 59 12.53 0.60 13.89
C LEU A 59 13.04 1.33 12.63
N PRO A 60 13.97 0.72 11.89
CA PRO A 60 14.56 1.35 10.72
C PRO A 60 13.50 1.68 9.66
N GLY A 61 13.43 2.95 9.26
CA GLY A 61 12.49 3.42 8.24
C GLY A 61 11.07 3.69 8.73
N ILE A 62 10.81 3.59 10.04
CA ILE A 62 9.52 3.93 10.66
C ILE A 62 9.68 5.24 11.44
N GLY A 63 9.04 6.32 10.96
CA GLY A 63 8.93 7.59 11.69
C GLY A 63 7.59 7.71 12.42
N ASP A 64 7.35 8.87 13.06
CA ASP A 64 6.15 9.12 13.88
C ASP A 64 4.82 8.86 13.15
N ASP A 65 4.68 9.32 11.90
CA ASP A 65 3.45 9.10 11.11
C ASP A 65 3.21 7.61 10.84
N LEU A 66 4.28 6.86 10.52
CA LEU A 66 4.18 5.43 10.23
C LEU A 66 3.90 4.64 11.52
N ALA A 67 4.57 4.99 12.62
CA ALA A 67 4.32 4.39 13.93
C ALA A 67 2.87 4.63 14.40
N ALA A 68 2.34 5.83 14.18
CA ALA A 68 0.94 6.14 14.48
C ALA A 68 -0.04 5.27 13.66
N LYS A 69 0.27 5.04 12.37
CA LYS A 69 -0.52 4.16 11.50
C LYS A 69 -0.43 2.69 11.87
N VAL A 70 0.74 2.22 12.29
CA VAL A 70 0.89 0.85 12.80
C VAL A 70 0.00 0.66 14.03
N ARG A 71 0.00 1.63 14.96
CA ARG A 71 -0.87 1.61 16.14
C ARG A 71 -2.35 1.59 15.75
N GLU A 72 -2.76 2.46 14.83
CA GLU A 72 -4.14 2.49 14.30
C GLU A 72 -4.57 1.11 13.77
N ILE A 73 -3.72 0.47 12.97
CA ILE A 73 -4.00 -0.85 12.39
C ILE A 73 -4.06 -1.93 13.47
N VAL A 74 -3.16 -1.92 14.44
CA VAL A 74 -3.15 -2.91 15.53
C VAL A 74 -4.40 -2.79 16.40
N ASP A 75 -4.83 -1.56 16.70
CA ASP A 75 -5.97 -1.30 17.59
C ASP A 75 -7.31 -1.52 16.90
N THR A 76 -7.42 -1.14 15.63
CA THR A 76 -8.72 -1.11 14.91
C THR A 76 -8.85 -2.17 13.82
N GLY A 77 -7.75 -2.76 13.37
CA GLY A 77 -7.71 -3.61 12.17
C GLY A 77 -7.79 -2.84 10.85
N HIS A 78 -7.83 -1.49 10.89
CA HIS A 78 -8.05 -0.64 9.74
C HIS A 78 -7.03 0.52 9.68
N CYS A 79 -6.87 1.10 8.49
CA CYS A 79 -6.08 2.31 8.31
C CYS A 79 -6.89 3.35 7.53
N SER A 80 -7.21 4.46 8.19
CA SER A 80 -8.01 5.54 7.61
C SER A 80 -7.41 6.11 6.32
N LEU A 81 -6.07 6.11 6.20
CA LEU A 81 -5.41 6.53 4.97
C LEU A 81 -5.67 5.56 3.82
N LEU A 82 -5.58 4.26 4.07
CA LEU A 82 -5.83 3.26 3.04
C LEU A 82 -7.28 3.31 2.57
N ASP A 83 -8.24 3.47 3.50
CA ASP A 83 -9.65 3.60 3.16
C ASP A 83 -9.93 4.83 2.29
N ARG A 84 -9.23 5.94 2.54
CA ARG A 84 -9.28 7.12 1.68
C ARG A 84 -8.73 6.82 0.29
N LEU A 85 -7.52 6.25 0.21
CA LEU A 85 -6.87 5.92 -1.06
C LEU A 85 -7.67 4.91 -1.89
N ARG A 86 -8.41 4.00 -1.24
CA ARG A 86 -9.33 3.06 -1.89
C ARG A 86 -10.54 3.76 -2.52
N ARG A 87 -10.98 4.90 -1.99
CA ARG A 87 -12.10 5.70 -2.55
C ARG A 87 -11.66 6.66 -3.64
N GLU A 88 -10.42 7.12 -3.61
CA GLU A 88 -9.87 8.08 -4.58
C GLU A 88 -9.50 7.42 -5.93
N LEU A 89 -9.23 6.11 -5.92
CA LEU A 89 -8.90 5.36 -7.13
C LEU A 89 -10.13 4.58 -7.64
N PRO A 90 -10.41 4.60 -8.95
CA PRO A 90 -11.49 3.80 -9.52
C PRO A 90 -11.33 2.30 -9.25
N PRO A 91 -12.43 1.52 -9.18
CA PRO A 91 -12.37 0.08 -8.98
C PRO A 91 -11.46 -0.65 -9.96
N ALA A 92 -11.42 -0.21 -11.22
CA ALA A 92 -10.58 -0.80 -12.24
C ALA A 92 -9.08 -0.71 -11.95
N VAL A 93 -8.60 0.32 -11.25
CA VAL A 93 -7.20 0.38 -10.83
C VAL A 93 -6.87 -0.78 -9.88
N THR A 94 -7.82 -1.13 -9.01
CA THR A 94 -7.68 -2.27 -8.10
C THR A 94 -7.68 -3.57 -8.90
N GLU A 95 -8.57 -3.73 -9.88
CA GLU A 95 -8.60 -4.92 -10.75
C GLU A 95 -7.30 -5.08 -11.56
N LEU A 96 -6.76 -3.98 -12.09
CA LEU A 96 -5.50 -3.97 -12.84
C LEU A 96 -4.31 -4.39 -11.98
N LEU A 97 -4.26 -3.98 -10.72
CA LEU A 97 -3.22 -4.39 -9.75
C LEU A 97 -3.29 -5.89 -9.41
N GLN A 98 -4.45 -6.53 -9.57
CA GLN A 98 -4.59 -7.98 -9.34
C GLN A 98 -4.06 -8.81 -10.52
N ILE A 99 -3.82 -8.21 -11.69
CA ILE A 99 -3.34 -8.93 -12.86
C ILE A 99 -1.84 -9.26 -12.68
N PRO A 100 -1.45 -10.54 -12.70
CA PRO A 100 -0.05 -10.92 -12.58
C PRO A 100 0.82 -10.23 -13.62
N GLY A 101 1.89 -9.57 -13.18
CA GLY A 101 2.80 -8.83 -14.05
C GLY A 101 2.42 -7.35 -14.31
N LEU A 102 1.26 -6.89 -13.82
CA LEU A 102 0.90 -5.47 -13.81
C LEU A 102 1.19 -4.85 -12.44
N GLY A 103 2.43 -4.39 -12.25
CA GLY A 103 2.80 -3.62 -11.07
C GLY A 103 2.29 -2.16 -11.11
N PRO A 104 2.32 -1.44 -9.99
CA PRO A 104 1.76 -0.09 -9.85
C PRO A 104 2.26 0.91 -10.90
N LYS A 105 3.54 0.82 -11.30
CA LYS A 105 4.11 1.65 -12.37
C LYS A 105 3.44 1.45 -13.73
N ARG A 106 3.15 0.20 -14.08
CA ARG A 106 2.46 -0.14 -15.33
C ARG A 106 1.00 0.28 -15.25
N VAL A 107 0.34 0.00 -14.13
CA VAL A 107 -1.05 0.44 -13.88
C VAL A 107 -1.15 1.96 -13.97
N LYS A 108 -0.19 2.71 -13.42
CA LYS A 108 -0.11 4.16 -13.57
C LYS A 108 -0.05 4.60 -15.02
N ALA A 109 0.85 4.01 -15.82
CA ALA A 109 0.99 4.35 -17.24
C ALA A 109 -0.32 4.04 -18.01
N LEU A 110 -0.94 2.89 -17.75
CA LEU A 110 -2.22 2.52 -18.37
C LEU A 110 -3.34 3.50 -17.98
N TYR A 111 -3.42 3.86 -16.70
CA TYR A 111 -4.45 4.76 -16.17
C TYR A 111 -4.29 6.20 -16.68
N HIS A 112 -3.07 6.74 -16.64
CA HIS A 112 -2.79 8.12 -16.97
C HIS A 112 -2.59 8.36 -18.48
N ASP A 113 -1.89 7.45 -19.17
CA ASP A 113 -1.47 7.68 -20.57
C ASP A 113 -2.45 7.06 -21.59
N LEU A 114 -3.22 6.04 -21.20
CA LEU A 114 -4.21 5.40 -22.08
C LEU A 114 -5.66 5.66 -21.66
N GLU A 115 -5.89 6.43 -20.59
CA GLU A 115 -7.20 6.68 -19.97
C GLU A 115 -7.98 5.38 -19.70
N VAL A 116 -7.26 4.28 -19.42
CA VAL A 116 -7.85 2.97 -19.18
C VAL A 116 -8.41 2.94 -17.74
N GLN A 117 -9.73 3.02 -17.65
CA GLN A 117 -10.52 3.01 -16.42
C GLN A 117 -11.30 1.71 -16.23
N THR A 118 -11.11 0.69 -17.09
CA THR A 118 -11.75 -0.64 -16.98
C THR A 118 -10.86 -1.75 -17.56
N VAL A 119 -11.09 -3.00 -17.13
CA VAL A 119 -10.40 -4.18 -17.69
C VAL A 119 -10.74 -4.36 -19.17
N GLU A 120 -11.98 -4.07 -19.58
CA GLU A 120 -12.37 -4.10 -20.99
C GLU A 120 -11.59 -3.08 -21.84
N GLN A 121 -11.36 -1.88 -21.32
CA GLN A 121 -10.54 -0.87 -22.01
C GLN A 121 -9.08 -1.33 -22.11
N LEU A 122 -8.54 -2.00 -21.08
CA LEU A 122 -7.20 -2.59 -21.16
C LEU A 122 -7.14 -3.65 -22.26
N TYR A 123 -8.12 -4.57 -22.29
CA TYR A 123 -8.15 -5.64 -23.28
C TYR A 123 -8.21 -5.09 -24.72
N ARG A 124 -8.97 -4.01 -24.93
CA ARG A 124 -9.03 -3.32 -26.23
C ARG A 124 -7.69 -2.66 -26.57
N ALA A 125 -7.11 -1.90 -25.65
CA ALA A 125 -5.81 -1.25 -25.87
C ALA A 125 -4.72 -2.26 -26.23
N ALA A 126 -4.65 -3.38 -25.50
CA ALA A 126 -3.72 -4.47 -25.77
C ALA A 126 -3.94 -5.11 -27.15
N ARG A 127 -5.20 -5.28 -27.58
CA ARG A 127 -5.54 -5.81 -28.91
C ARG A 127 -5.20 -4.85 -30.04
N ASP A 128 -5.28 -3.55 -29.78
CA ASP A 128 -4.95 -2.48 -30.72
C ASP A 128 -3.43 -2.20 -30.78
N GLY A 129 -2.61 -2.95 -30.01
CA GLY A 129 -1.15 -2.82 -30.00
C GLY A 129 -0.62 -1.58 -29.28
N ARG A 130 -1.43 -1.01 -28.38
CA ARG A 130 -1.10 0.17 -27.57
C ARG A 130 -0.68 -0.19 -26.15
#